data_AF-A0A6I7LPN1-F1
#
_entry.id   AF-A0A6I7LPN1-F1
#
_cell.length_a   1.000
_cell.length_b   1.000
_cell.length_c   1.000
_cell.angle_alpha   90.00
_cell.angle_beta   90.00
_cell.angle_gamma   90.00
#
_symmetry.space_group_name_H-M   'P 1'
#
loop_
_entity.id
_entity.type
_entity.pdbx_description
1 polymer ?
#
loop_
_entity_poly.entity_id
_entity_poly.type
_entity_poly.pdbx_seq_one_letter_code
_entity_poly.pdbx_strand_id
1 'polypeptide(L)'
;MMPTAIRPKGKSGFYIGVTCPGCGGELELENDFFVLTCPHCGSVLRVVMPEVPPAYVAESKIEKSEMRPRLDRYLKDSGLPLTGTMPEISALYYPYWKIDAIVLKLRNRIEERIVAIDEQYNQEVTVKDAKTDIALTPFMATVGAGPLSDDIPYSLGVRAEYIKLRPYAQENIADGFECFPVIKPWTEVLLSMEKNVAGMGNIVQAEFGRNRTELFHPQGAVVFFPYFIITLSLSGKPYRFVMDGMTGRVTQGAGESGLEESPAKGESQMSFGRLAVVLHRCPECGVDLPREQSYVYICHNCQRLIQLERYPQMLQRIGLVVAPRAANDRRYPFWAIELGEKAAVVLRKMFGGIYNSGWLVVPAFKMANFEGMFKLAKRMSSAYPKLEIGEAEDTDGNYHPVSVGLHEALALAEVIIYREKISRDHNAKGGHEVIAPERINLFYMPFHAENYFLVDSVMKAVTFEKRAGGFS
;
A
#
# COMPACT_ATOMS: atom_id res chain seq x y z
N MET A 1 12.77 33.19 6.31
CA MET A 1 11.34 32.87 6.52
C MET A 1 11.22 31.37 6.51
N MET A 2 10.95 30.78 7.67
CA MET A 2 10.69 29.35 7.80
C MET A 2 9.39 29.02 7.04
N PRO A 3 9.32 27.93 6.27
CA PRO A 3 8.04 27.45 5.80
C PRO A 3 7.27 26.95 7.03
N THR A 4 6.32 27.78 7.46
CA THR A 4 5.32 27.47 8.48
C THR A 4 4.72 26.11 8.13
N ALA A 5 4.73 25.18 9.10
CA ALA A 5 4.09 23.89 8.98
C ALA A 5 2.68 24.08 8.43
N ILE A 6 2.48 23.65 7.18
CA ILE A 6 1.16 23.58 6.57
C ILE A 6 0.41 22.52 7.38
N ARG A 7 -0.42 22.94 8.33
CA ARG A 7 -1.39 22.06 9.00
C ARG A 7 -2.25 21.44 7.89
N PRO A 8 -2.21 20.12 7.65
CA PRO A 8 -3.02 19.52 6.61
C PRO A 8 -4.49 19.65 6.99
N LYS A 9 -5.28 20.36 6.17
CA LYS A 9 -6.74 20.42 6.28
C LYS A 9 -7.32 19.05 5.92
N GLY A 10 -8.13 18.49 6.83
CA GLY A 10 -9.00 17.33 6.56
C GLY A 10 -8.30 15.97 6.57
N LYS A 11 -7.67 15.59 7.69
CA LYS A 11 -7.12 14.23 7.87
C LYS A 11 -8.24 13.23 8.16
N SER A 12 -8.38 12.18 7.35
CA SER A 12 -9.31 11.05 7.54
C SER A 12 -8.55 9.73 7.43
N GLY A 13 -8.90 8.73 8.24
CA GLY A 13 -8.26 7.41 8.20
C GLY A 13 -7.32 7.13 9.39
N PHE A 14 -6.45 6.14 9.22
CA PHE A 14 -5.54 5.65 10.26
C PHE A 14 -4.16 6.28 10.12
N TYR A 15 -3.60 6.74 11.24
CA TYR A 15 -2.25 7.31 11.30
C TYR A 15 -1.49 6.71 12.49
N ILE A 16 -0.18 6.47 12.32
CA ILE A 16 0.62 5.83 13.37
C ILE A 16 1.36 6.93 14.14
N GLY A 17 1.03 7.08 15.42
CA GLY A 17 1.73 7.92 16.37
C GLY A 17 2.92 7.19 16.97
N VAL A 18 4.10 7.79 16.85
CA VAL A 18 5.38 7.28 17.38
C VAL A 18 6.17 8.41 18.03
N THR A 19 7.22 8.09 18.76
CA THR A 19 8.09 9.07 19.41
C THR A 19 9.44 9.17 18.70
N CYS A 20 10.01 10.38 18.69
CA CYS A 20 11.34 10.61 18.17
C CYS A 20 12.39 9.98 19.10
N PRO A 21 13.29 9.11 18.61
CA PRO A 21 14.34 8.53 19.44
C PRO A 21 15.38 9.57 19.91
N GLY A 22 15.48 10.72 19.23
CA GLY A 22 16.44 11.77 19.56
C GLY A 22 15.98 12.73 20.66
N CYS A 23 14.71 13.16 20.64
CA CYS A 23 14.19 14.17 21.56
C CYS A 23 12.93 13.77 22.35
N GLY A 24 12.36 12.58 22.09
CA GLY A 24 11.10 12.14 22.69
C GLY A 24 9.85 12.82 22.14
N GLY A 25 9.99 13.79 21.23
CA GLY A 25 8.87 14.51 20.62
C GLY A 25 7.93 13.58 19.84
N GLU A 26 6.64 13.88 19.87
CA GLU A 26 5.62 13.11 19.17
C GLU A 26 5.72 13.28 17.65
N LEU A 27 5.58 12.17 16.93
CA LEU A 27 5.64 12.07 15.48
C LEU A 27 4.39 11.35 14.97
N GLU A 28 3.86 11.83 13.85
CA GLU A 28 2.79 11.15 13.11
C GLU A 28 3.38 10.61 11.81
N LEU A 29 3.21 9.31 11.56
CA LEU A 29 3.60 8.66 10.32
C LEU A 29 2.42 8.66 9.34
N GLU A 30 2.69 9.03 8.10
CA GLU A 30 1.78 8.86 6.96
C GLU A 30 2.14 7.58 6.19
N ASN A 31 1.16 7.02 5.47
CA ASN A 31 1.28 5.70 4.82
C ASN A 31 2.45 5.58 3.81
N ASP A 32 2.92 6.69 3.26
CA ASP A 32 3.97 6.73 2.23
C ASP A 32 5.36 7.09 2.78
N PHE A 33 5.48 7.41 4.08
CA PHE A 33 6.73 7.92 4.66
C PHE A 33 7.59 6.83 5.29
N PHE A 34 8.73 6.54 4.67
CA PHE A 34 9.78 5.73 5.27
C PHE A 34 11.01 6.55 5.73
N VAL A 35 11.14 7.80 5.31
CA VAL A 35 12.09 8.79 5.87
C VAL A 35 11.34 10.09 6.19
N LEU A 36 11.57 10.63 7.38
CA LEU A 36 10.97 11.88 7.84
C LEU A 36 11.97 12.74 8.62
N THR A 37 11.72 14.04 8.71
CA THR A 37 12.49 14.95 9.58
C THR A 37 11.66 15.26 10.81
N CYS A 38 12.24 15.10 12.01
CA CYS A 38 11.58 15.44 13.26
C CYS A 38 11.31 16.96 13.31
N PRO A 39 10.04 17.40 13.50
CA PRO A 39 9.73 18.83 13.58
C PRO A 39 10.24 19.49 14.87
N HIS A 40 10.56 18.70 15.90
CA HIS A 40 10.98 19.19 17.22
C HIS A 40 12.49 19.40 17.31
N CYS A 41 13.30 18.42 16.88
CA CYS A 41 14.77 18.48 16.99
C CYS A 41 15.52 18.49 15.65
N GLY A 42 14.82 18.42 14.52
CA GLY A 42 15.42 18.45 13.18
C GLY A 42 16.16 17.17 12.76
N SER A 43 16.17 16.12 13.59
CA SER A 43 16.82 14.85 13.23
C SER A 43 16.13 14.18 12.04
N VAL A 44 16.92 13.65 11.11
CA VAL A 44 16.41 12.80 10.03
C VAL A 44 16.21 11.39 10.56
N LEU A 45 15.00 10.87 10.40
CA LEU A 45 14.55 9.60 10.95
C LEU A 45 14.08 8.69 9.84
N ARG A 46 14.21 7.38 10.07
CA ARG A 46 13.73 6.34 9.18
C ARG A 46 12.76 5.43 9.93
N VAL A 47 11.67 5.08 9.27
CA VAL A 47 10.72 4.07 9.71
C VAL A 47 11.22 2.70 9.25
N VAL A 48 11.26 1.75 10.18
CA VAL A 48 11.61 0.35 9.91
C VAL A 48 10.38 -0.50 10.22
N MET A 49 9.82 -1.08 9.16
CA MET A 49 8.73 -2.04 9.28
C MET A 49 9.28 -3.41 9.71
N PRO A 50 8.55 -4.14 10.57
CA PRO A 50 8.89 -5.50 10.95
C PRO A 50 8.63 -6.50 9.80
N GLU A 51 9.33 -7.65 9.82
CA GLU A 51 9.11 -8.75 8.86
C GLU A 51 7.80 -9.51 9.09
N VAL A 52 7.32 -9.52 10.34
CA VAL A 52 6.01 -10.05 10.71
C VAL A 52 4.97 -8.92 10.73
N PRO A 53 3.67 -9.21 10.48
CA PRO A 53 2.64 -8.18 10.47
C PRO A 53 2.68 -7.29 11.72
N PRO A 54 2.71 -5.96 11.56
CA PRO A 54 2.69 -5.06 12.71
C PRO A 54 1.31 -5.04 13.36
N ALA A 55 1.29 -4.80 14.67
CA ALA A 55 0.06 -4.57 15.42
C ALA A 55 0.03 -3.16 16.03
N TYR A 56 -1.17 -2.61 16.10
CA TYR A 56 -1.43 -1.28 16.59
C TYR A 56 -2.64 -1.25 17.52
N VAL A 57 -2.69 -0.28 18.43
CA VAL A 57 -3.81 0.00 19.33
C VAL A 57 -4.40 1.35 18.99
N ALA A 58 -5.71 1.43 18.82
CA ALA A 58 -6.42 2.70 18.71
C ALA A 58 -6.72 3.27 20.11
N GLU A 59 -6.43 4.55 20.30
CA GLU A 59 -6.66 5.22 21.58
C GLU A 59 -8.15 5.57 21.73
N SER A 60 -8.81 5.06 22.78
CA SER A 60 -10.21 5.40 23.06
C SER A 60 -10.36 6.91 23.26
N LYS A 61 -11.35 7.49 22.59
CA LYS A 61 -11.73 8.91 22.77
C LYS A 61 -12.85 9.09 23.79
N ILE A 62 -13.43 8.00 24.27
CA ILE A 62 -14.56 8.01 25.21
C ILE A 62 -14.06 7.69 26.61
N GLU A 63 -14.33 8.60 27.54
CA GLU A 63 -14.09 8.39 28.97
C GLU A 63 -15.28 7.68 29.65
N LYS A 64 -15.04 7.06 30.81
CA LYS A 64 -16.08 6.35 31.59
C LYS A 64 -17.25 7.25 31.97
N SER A 65 -16.99 8.54 32.23
CA SER A 65 -17.99 9.55 32.57
C SER A 65 -18.98 9.84 31.43
N GLU A 66 -18.57 9.65 30.18
CA GLU A 66 -19.39 9.92 28.99
C GLU A 66 -20.31 8.78 28.58
N MET A 67 -20.05 7.56 29.08
CA MET A 67 -20.75 6.36 28.61
C MET A 67 -22.23 6.38 28.97
N ARG A 68 -22.57 6.65 30.23
CA ARG A 68 -23.96 6.67 30.69
C ARG A 68 -24.81 7.71 29.95
N PRO A 69 -24.38 8.99 29.80
CA PRO A 69 -25.13 9.97 29.02
C PRO A 69 -25.39 9.54 27.57
N ARG A 70 -24.42 8.87 26.92
CA ARG A 70 -24.56 8.39 25.54
C ARG A 70 -25.53 7.21 25.44
N LEU A 71 -25.44 6.29 26.39
CA LEU A 71 -26.39 5.18 26.50
C LEU A 71 -27.82 5.68 26.77
N ASP A 72 -28.01 6.57 27.74
CA ASP A 72 -29.33 7.13 28.05
C ASP A 72 -29.95 7.84 26.85
N ARG A 73 -29.14 8.56 26.05
CA ARG A 73 -29.60 9.16 24.80
C ARG A 73 -30.07 8.09 23.80
N TYR A 74 -29.28 7.04 23.59
CA TYR A 74 -29.65 5.93 22.71
C TYR A 74 -30.95 5.24 23.17
N LEU A 75 -31.08 4.96 24.47
CA LEU A 75 -32.26 4.32 25.05
C LEU A 75 -33.51 5.17 24.82
N LYS A 76 -33.41 6.49 25.08
CA LYS A 76 -34.48 7.44 24.82
C LYS A 76 -34.90 7.46 23.36
N ASP A 77 -33.93 7.54 22.44
CA ASP A 77 -34.18 7.58 21.00
C ASP A 77 -34.78 6.26 20.48
N SER A 78 -34.46 5.15 21.14
CA SER A 78 -34.98 3.80 20.85
C SER A 78 -36.29 3.47 21.58
N GLY A 79 -36.85 4.40 22.36
CA GLY A 79 -38.08 4.19 23.14
C GLY A 79 -37.95 3.19 24.28
N LEU A 80 -36.72 2.88 24.71
CA LEU A 80 -36.43 2.00 25.84
C LEU A 80 -36.37 2.80 27.16
N PRO A 81 -36.65 2.17 28.31
CA PRO A 81 -36.49 2.82 29.61
C PRO A 81 -35.05 3.30 29.80
N LEU A 82 -34.88 4.48 30.40
CA LEU A 82 -33.57 5.00 30.76
C LEU A 82 -32.87 4.11 31.79
N THR A 83 -31.56 4.32 31.91
CA THR A 83 -30.70 3.54 32.80
C THR A 83 -31.11 3.78 34.25
N GLY A 84 -31.84 2.82 34.85
CA GLY A 84 -32.31 2.88 36.23
C GLY A 84 -31.26 2.45 37.25
N THR A 85 -30.52 1.37 36.97
CA THR A 85 -29.42 0.83 37.78
C THR A 85 -28.06 1.14 37.15
N MET A 86 -26.97 1.02 37.90
CA MET A 86 -25.63 1.19 37.32
C MET A 86 -25.38 0.05 36.31
N PRO A 87 -25.03 0.36 35.05
CA PRO A 87 -24.71 -0.66 34.07
C PRO A 87 -23.37 -1.34 34.41
N GLU A 88 -23.27 -2.63 34.09
CA GLU A 88 -21.98 -3.32 34.06
C GLU A 88 -21.27 -2.98 32.76
N ILE A 89 -20.04 -2.47 32.86
CA ILE A 89 -19.27 -2.00 31.70
C ILE A 89 -17.96 -2.76 31.65
N SER A 90 -17.75 -3.48 30.55
CA SER A 90 -16.49 -4.14 30.22
C SER A 90 -15.82 -3.41 29.05
N ALA A 91 -14.59 -2.93 29.27
CA ALA A 91 -13.80 -2.30 28.23
C ALA A 91 -12.91 -3.34 27.55
N LEU A 92 -12.94 -3.41 26.23
CA LEU A 92 -12.15 -4.37 25.48
C LEU A 92 -11.58 -3.79 24.19
N TYR A 93 -10.48 -4.37 23.76
CA TYR A 93 -9.87 -4.17 22.46
C TYR A 93 -10.17 -5.37 21.57
N TYR A 94 -10.94 -5.14 20.51
CA TYR A 94 -11.21 -6.17 19.51
C TYR A 94 -10.25 -6.04 18.32
N PRO A 95 -9.56 -7.10 17.91
CA PRO A 95 -8.59 -7.02 16.82
C PRO A 95 -9.26 -7.10 15.45
N TYR A 96 -8.80 -6.24 14.55
CA TYR A 96 -9.13 -6.26 13.12
C TYR A 96 -7.86 -6.40 12.29
N TRP A 97 -7.91 -7.21 11.24
CA TRP A 97 -6.97 -7.11 10.13
C TRP A 97 -7.31 -5.87 9.31
N LYS A 98 -6.41 -4.88 9.28
CA LYS A 98 -6.36 -3.82 8.28
C LYS A 98 -5.54 -4.33 7.10
N ILE A 99 -6.13 -4.29 5.92
CA ILE A 99 -5.55 -4.78 4.68
C ILE A 99 -5.38 -3.58 3.76
N ASP A 100 -4.14 -3.29 3.39
CA ASP A 100 -3.81 -2.33 2.34
C ASP A 100 -3.30 -3.11 1.12
N ALA A 101 -3.84 -2.83 -0.06
CA ALA A 101 -3.47 -3.51 -1.29
C ALA A 101 -3.68 -2.61 -2.50
N ILE A 102 -3.27 -3.08 -3.67
CA ILE A 102 -3.67 -2.50 -4.95
C ILE A 102 -4.68 -3.46 -5.57
N VAL A 103 -5.83 -2.94 -6.00
CA VAL A 103 -6.78 -3.72 -6.79
C VAL A 103 -6.57 -3.41 -8.26
N LEU A 104 -6.31 -4.45 -9.03
CA LEU A 104 -6.34 -4.42 -10.49
C LEU A 104 -7.75 -4.70 -10.97
N LYS A 105 -8.32 -3.78 -11.73
CA LYS A 105 -9.61 -3.94 -12.42
C LYS A 105 -9.35 -4.02 -13.91
N LEU A 106 -9.75 -5.14 -14.51
CA LEU A 106 -9.73 -5.35 -15.95
C LEU A 106 -11.15 -5.34 -16.48
N ARG A 107 -11.44 -4.45 -17.44
CA ARG A 107 -12.75 -4.29 -18.06
C ARG A 107 -12.62 -4.36 -19.58
N ASN A 108 -13.35 -5.29 -20.18
CA ASN A 108 -13.37 -5.47 -21.64
C ASN A 108 -14.60 -4.79 -22.23
N ARG A 109 -14.37 -3.80 -23.11
CA ARG A 109 -15.38 -2.94 -23.74
C ARG A 109 -15.14 -2.77 -25.24
N ILE A 110 -16.19 -2.68 -26.02
CA ILE A 110 -16.13 -2.38 -27.45
C ILE A 110 -16.34 -0.87 -27.60
N GLU A 111 -15.34 -0.16 -28.11
CA GLU A 111 -15.47 1.25 -28.49
C GLU A 111 -15.87 1.34 -29.96
N GLU A 112 -16.90 2.13 -30.27
CA GLU A 112 -17.29 2.43 -31.64
C GLU A 112 -16.59 3.71 -32.10
N ARG A 113 -15.74 3.61 -33.14
CA ARG A 113 -15.08 4.76 -33.76
C ARG A 113 -15.63 4.95 -35.17
N ILE A 114 -16.11 6.15 -35.44
CA ILE A 114 -16.49 6.54 -36.81
C ILE A 114 -15.21 6.97 -37.53
N VAL A 115 -14.87 6.29 -38.62
CA VAL A 115 -13.76 6.64 -39.50
C VAL A 115 -14.35 7.11 -40.83
N ALA A 116 -14.04 8.34 -41.23
CA ALA A 116 -14.35 8.84 -42.56
C ALA A 116 -13.27 8.32 -43.53
N ILE A 117 -13.68 7.53 -44.52
CA ILE A 117 -12.74 6.83 -45.41
C ILE A 117 -12.45 7.65 -46.68
N ASP A 118 -13.22 8.71 -47.00
CA ASP A 118 -13.01 9.50 -48.21
C ASP A 118 -13.60 10.93 -48.10
N GLU A 119 -12.78 11.96 -48.35
CA GLU A 119 -13.21 13.36 -48.43
C GLU A 119 -14.21 13.59 -49.58
N GLN A 120 -14.26 12.70 -50.58
CA GLN A 120 -15.07 12.85 -51.78
C GLN A 120 -16.45 12.19 -51.72
N TYR A 121 -16.65 11.19 -50.84
CA TYR A 121 -17.89 10.40 -50.78
C TYR A 121 -18.60 10.38 -49.42
N ASN A 122 -18.04 11.03 -48.39
CA ASN A 122 -18.65 11.20 -47.06
C ASN A 122 -19.28 9.91 -46.49
N GLN A 123 -18.63 8.76 -46.72
CA GLN A 123 -19.02 7.49 -46.13
C GLN A 123 -18.36 7.34 -44.77
N GLU A 124 -19.18 7.42 -43.73
CA GLU A 124 -18.81 7.11 -42.36
C GLU A 124 -18.87 5.60 -42.14
N VAL A 125 -17.74 4.97 -41.82
CA VAL A 125 -17.71 3.57 -41.41
C VAL A 125 -17.49 3.50 -39.90
N THR A 126 -18.44 2.90 -39.19
CA THR A 126 -18.29 2.57 -37.78
C THR A 126 -17.40 1.35 -37.63
N VAL A 127 -16.18 1.56 -37.12
CA VAL A 127 -15.25 0.50 -36.73
C VAL A 127 -15.47 0.18 -35.25
N LYS A 128 -15.65 -1.10 -34.93
CA LYS A 128 -15.77 -1.60 -33.55
C LYS A 128 -14.41 -2.07 -33.07
N ASP A 129 -13.81 -1.33 -32.15
CA ASP A 129 -12.50 -1.65 -31.58
C ASP A 129 -12.68 -2.31 -30.20
N ALA A 130 -12.20 -3.56 -30.07
CA ALA A 130 -12.16 -4.25 -28.78
C ALA A 130 -11.03 -3.66 -27.92
N LYS A 131 -11.39 -3.16 -26.72
CA LYS A 131 -10.46 -2.51 -25.80
C LYS A 131 -10.55 -3.11 -24.40
N THR A 132 -9.38 -3.36 -23.82
CA THR A 132 -9.25 -3.81 -22.43
C THR A 132 -8.72 -2.67 -21.58
N ASP A 133 -9.60 -2.10 -20.75
CA ASP A 133 -9.25 -1.09 -19.76
C ASP A 133 -8.67 -1.75 -18.51
N ILE A 134 -7.50 -1.29 -18.08
CA ILE A 134 -6.85 -1.75 -16.85
C ILE A 134 -6.68 -0.55 -15.92
N ALA A 135 -7.23 -0.67 -14.72
CA ALA A 135 -7.09 0.32 -13.67
C ALA A 135 -6.44 -0.29 -12.43
N LEU A 136 -5.49 0.41 -11.85
CA LEU A 136 -4.92 0.12 -10.55
C LEU A 136 -5.49 1.12 -9.55
N THR A 137 -6.18 0.63 -8.52
CA THR A 137 -6.77 1.48 -7.49
C THR A 137 -6.30 1.05 -6.11
N PRO A 138 -5.86 1.97 -5.24
CA PRO A 138 -5.64 1.66 -3.83
C PRO A 138 -6.88 1.00 -3.23
N PHE A 139 -6.66 -0.02 -2.42
CA PHE A 139 -7.70 -0.77 -1.76
C PHE A 139 -7.37 -0.88 -0.28
N MET A 140 -8.34 -0.54 0.55
CA MET A 140 -8.25 -0.70 1.99
C MET A 140 -9.52 -1.41 2.48
N ALA A 141 -9.33 -2.43 3.30
CA ALA A 141 -10.41 -3.15 3.96
C ALA A 141 -10.04 -3.47 5.40
N THR A 142 -11.05 -3.68 6.22
CA THR A 142 -10.86 -4.23 7.57
C THR A 142 -11.73 -5.47 7.79
N VAL A 143 -11.20 -6.46 8.49
CA VAL A 143 -11.89 -7.73 8.79
C VAL A 143 -11.65 -8.11 10.24
N GLY A 144 -12.70 -8.48 10.97
CA GLY A 144 -12.60 -8.93 12.35
C GLY A 144 -11.71 -10.15 12.49
N ALA A 145 -10.68 -10.06 13.34
CA ALA A 145 -9.63 -11.06 13.51
C ALA A 145 -9.77 -11.87 14.81
N GLY A 146 -10.63 -11.43 15.72
CA GLY A 146 -10.89 -12.08 17.00
C GLY A 146 -12.02 -13.11 16.94
N PRO A 147 -12.39 -13.66 18.11
CA PRO A 147 -13.58 -14.50 18.28
C PRO A 147 -14.82 -13.87 17.64
N LEU A 148 -15.66 -14.70 17.05
CA LEU A 148 -16.94 -14.25 16.53
C LEU A 148 -17.81 -13.79 17.71
N SER A 149 -18.38 -12.60 17.58
CA SER A 149 -19.36 -12.05 18.50
C SER A 149 -20.36 -11.28 17.66
N ASP A 150 -21.63 -11.61 17.80
CA ASP A 150 -22.72 -10.93 17.06
C ASP A 150 -22.85 -9.45 17.44
N ASP A 151 -22.29 -9.08 18.59
CA ASP A 151 -22.32 -7.72 19.13
C ASP A 151 -21.29 -6.79 18.48
N ILE A 152 -20.20 -7.35 17.93
CA ILE A 152 -19.08 -6.58 17.41
C ILE A 152 -19.15 -6.53 15.88
N PRO A 153 -19.05 -5.34 15.25
CA PRO A 153 -19.07 -5.24 13.79
C PRO A 153 -17.98 -6.09 13.14
N TYR A 154 -18.33 -6.83 12.08
CA TYR A 154 -17.39 -7.64 11.32
C TYR A 154 -16.26 -6.82 10.64
N SER A 155 -16.49 -5.52 10.42
CA SER A 155 -15.54 -4.60 9.80
C SER A 155 -15.65 -3.22 10.45
N LEU A 156 -14.53 -2.50 10.54
CA LEU A 156 -14.50 -1.08 10.87
C LEU A 156 -14.98 -0.20 9.69
N GLY A 157 -15.02 -0.75 8.48
CA GLY A 157 -15.41 -0.02 7.27
C GLY A 157 -14.47 1.14 6.94
N VAL A 158 -14.96 2.06 6.09
CA VAL A 158 -14.25 3.31 5.79
C VAL A 158 -14.58 4.32 6.87
N ARG A 159 -13.59 4.71 7.68
CA ARG A 159 -13.74 5.70 8.74
C ARG A 159 -13.41 7.09 8.20
N ALA A 160 -14.35 8.02 8.35
CA ALA A 160 -14.12 9.43 8.00
C ALA A 160 -13.28 10.14 9.08
N GLU A 161 -13.27 9.60 10.30
CA GLU A 161 -12.58 10.16 11.44
C GLU A 161 -11.07 9.93 11.40
N TYR A 162 -10.33 10.86 11.99
CA TYR A 162 -8.91 10.72 12.28
C TYR A 162 -8.71 9.75 13.45
N ILE A 163 -8.14 8.58 13.18
CA ILE A 163 -7.84 7.53 14.16
C ILE A 163 -6.32 7.47 14.35
N LYS A 164 -5.87 7.89 15.53
CA LYS A 164 -4.48 7.76 15.96
C LYS A 164 -4.25 6.35 16.49
N LEU A 165 -3.31 5.66 15.87
CA LEU A 165 -2.85 4.33 16.22
C LEU A 165 -1.49 4.43 16.93
N ARG A 166 -1.28 3.64 17.98
CA ARG A 166 0.03 3.48 18.62
C ARG A 166 0.53 2.05 18.40
N PRO A 167 1.85 1.81 18.31
CA PRO A 167 2.38 0.45 18.24
C PRO A 167 1.86 -0.41 19.40
N TYR A 168 1.47 -1.66 19.12
CA TYR A 168 0.96 -2.57 20.15
C TYR A 168 2.05 -2.89 21.16
N ALA A 169 1.82 -2.44 22.39
CA ALA A 169 2.70 -2.63 23.53
C ALA A 169 1.89 -2.46 24.81
N GLN A 170 2.30 -3.09 25.90
CA GLN A 170 1.53 -3.09 27.15
C GLN A 170 1.32 -1.66 27.69
N GLU A 171 2.30 -0.79 27.50
CA GLU A 171 2.29 0.62 27.86
C GLU A 171 1.30 1.47 27.05
N ASN A 172 0.83 0.98 25.90
CA ASN A 172 -0.14 1.67 25.04
C ASN A 172 -1.57 1.13 25.21
N ILE A 173 -1.77 0.09 26.02
CA ILE A 173 -3.10 -0.43 26.34
C ILE A 173 -3.68 0.42 27.46
N ALA A 174 -4.86 0.99 27.22
CA ALA A 174 -5.55 1.82 28.21
C ALA A 174 -5.95 1.01 29.46
N ASP A 175 -5.89 1.65 30.63
CA ASP A 175 -6.20 1.01 31.90
C ASP A 175 -7.61 0.39 31.93
N GLY A 176 -7.68 -0.87 32.36
CA GLY A 176 -8.93 -1.63 32.46
C GLY A 176 -9.48 -2.16 31.14
N PHE A 177 -8.76 -2.00 30.02
CA PHE A 177 -9.10 -2.68 28.78
C PHE A 177 -8.50 -4.09 28.72
N GLU A 178 -9.31 -5.04 28.27
CA GLU A 178 -8.85 -6.39 27.94
C GLU A 178 -8.65 -6.54 26.42
N CYS A 179 -7.51 -7.10 25.98
CA CYS A 179 -7.25 -7.35 24.56
C CYS A 179 -7.72 -8.75 24.16
N PHE A 180 -8.60 -8.83 23.17
CA PHE A 180 -9.03 -10.10 22.61
C PHE A 180 -7.93 -10.72 21.74
N PRO A 181 -7.78 -12.06 21.74
CA PRO A 181 -6.75 -12.70 20.94
C PRO A 181 -7.06 -12.60 19.45
N VAL A 182 -6.00 -12.53 18.63
CA VAL A 182 -6.11 -12.79 17.19
C VAL A 182 -6.17 -14.29 16.97
N ILE A 183 -7.29 -14.76 16.42
CA ILE A 183 -7.52 -16.18 16.14
C ILE A 183 -7.54 -16.50 14.65
N LYS A 184 -7.75 -15.50 13.79
CA LYS A 184 -7.76 -15.69 12.33
C LYS A 184 -6.37 -15.39 11.76
N PRO A 185 -5.64 -16.40 11.25
CA PRO A 185 -4.32 -16.19 10.68
C PRO A 185 -4.39 -15.38 9.39
N TRP A 186 -3.29 -14.66 9.09
CA TRP A 186 -3.18 -13.82 7.89
C TRP A 186 -3.51 -14.56 6.59
N THR A 187 -3.05 -15.80 6.45
CA THR A 187 -3.26 -16.63 5.26
C THR A 187 -4.74 -16.92 4.99
N GLU A 188 -5.54 -17.18 6.02
CA GLU A 188 -6.97 -17.43 5.88
C GLU A 188 -7.72 -16.15 5.45
N VAL A 189 -7.37 -15.02 6.08
CA VAL A 189 -7.97 -13.72 5.78
C VAL A 189 -7.66 -13.30 4.35
N LEU A 190 -6.42 -13.50 3.91
CA LEU A 190 -5.99 -13.23 2.55
C LEU A 190 -6.79 -14.05 1.53
N LEU A 191 -6.88 -15.37 1.72
CA LEU A 191 -7.66 -16.26 0.83
C LEU A 191 -9.14 -15.87 0.77
N SER A 192 -9.73 -15.49 1.89
CA SER A 192 -11.12 -15.02 1.92
C SER A 192 -11.28 -13.72 1.14
N MET A 193 -10.35 -12.79 1.30
CA MET A 193 -10.41 -11.47 0.68
C MET A 193 -10.17 -11.53 -0.83
N GLU A 194 -9.23 -12.36 -1.29
CA GLU A 194 -9.03 -12.63 -2.72
C GLU A 194 -10.29 -13.16 -3.40
N LYS A 195 -11.01 -14.10 -2.76
CA LYS A 195 -12.28 -14.62 -3.27
C LYS A 195 -13.35 -13.53 -3.36
N ASN A 196 -13.50 -12.72 -2.32
CA ASN A 196 -14.48 -11.63 -2.28
C ASN A 196 -14.18 -10.58 -3.37
N VAL A 197 -12.91 -10.21 -3.54
CA VAL A 197 -12.49 -9.24 -4.55
C VAL A 197 -12.66 -9.78 -5.96
N ALA A 198 -12.31 -11.05 -6.21
CA ALA A 198 -12.56 -11.70 -7.48
C ALA A 198 -14.05 -11.73 -7.84
N GLY A 199 -14.92 -11.97 -6.86
CA GLY A 199 -16.37 -11.92 -7.02
C GLY A 199 -16.89 -10.58 -7.54
N MET A 200 -16.30 -9.45 -7.12
CA MET A 200 -16.67 -8.12 -7.60
C MET A 200 -16.42 -7.91 -9.10
N GLY A 201 -15.45 -8.63 -9.69
CA GLY A 201 -15.19 -8.59 -11.14
C GLY A 201 -16.34 -9.12 -11.99
N ASN A 202 -17.17 -10.00 -11.44
CA ASN A 202 -18.29 -10.64 -12.14
C ASN A 202 -19.57 -9.80 -12.13
N ILE A 203 -19.64 -8.71 -11.33
CA ILE A 203 -20.84 -7.87 -11.21
C ILE A 203 -21.12 -7.12 -12.52
N VAL A 204 -20.06 -6.69 -13.23
CA VAL A 204 -20.19 -5.99 -14.52
C VAL A 204 -19.98 -7.00 -15.63
N GLN A 205 -20.95 -7.14 -16.54
CA GLN A 205 -20.84 -8.00 -17.71
C GLN A 205 -19.77 -7.44 -18.66
N ALA A 206 -18.92 -8.33 -19.18
CA ALA A 206 -17.93 -7.98 -20.19
C ALA A 206 -18.56 -7.99 -21.59
N GLU A 207 -18.20 -7.04 -22.45
CA GLU A 207 -18.68 -7.02 -23.84
C GLU A 207 -17.94 -8.04 -24.71
N PHE A 208 -16.73 -8.44 -24.29
CA PHE A 208 -15.99 -9.58 -24.83
C PHE A 208 -15.09 -10.21 -23.75
N GLY A 209 -14.71 -11.48 -23.89
CA GLY A 209 -13.87 -12.18 -22.91
C GLY A 209 -14.48 -12.19 -21.51
N ARG A 210 -13.68 -11.87 -20.48
CA ARG A 210 -14.13 -11.79 -19.07
C ARG A 210 -13.54 -10.60 -18.34
N ASN A 211 -14.36 -9.91 -17.55
CA ASN A 211 -13.91 -8.90 -16.59
C ASN A 211 -13.24 -9.58 -15.40
N ARG A 212 -12.24 -8.89 -14.83
CA ARG A 212 -11.50 -9.41 -13.67
C ARG A 212 -11.22 -8.33 -12.65
N THR A 213 -11.17 -8.74 -11.40
CA THR A 213 -10.74 -7.89 -10.30
C THR A 213 -9.83 -8.73 -9.41
N GLU A 214 -8.57 -8.32 -9.26
CA GLU A 214 -7.57 -9.08 -8.49
C GLU A 214 -6.87 -8.17 -7.48
N LEU A 215 -6.50 -8.73 -6.33
CA LEU A 215 -5.66 -8.07 -5.33
C LEU A 215 -4.19 -8.27 -5.69
N PHE A 216 -3.40 -7.21 -5.57
CA PHE A 216 -1.96 -7.20 -5.73
C PHE A 216 -1.30 -6.68 -4.46
N HIS A 217 -0.25 -7.37 -4.05
CA HIS A 217 0.62 -7.02 -2.92
C HIS A 217 -0.14 -6.66 -1.63
N PRO A 218 -1.06 -7.51 -1.14
CA PRO A 218 -1.81 -7.23 0.07
C PRO A 218 -0.89 -7.26 1.30
N GLN A 219 -0.89 -6.16 2.04
CA GLN A 219 -0.18 -6.02 3.31
C GLN A 219 -1.20 -5.99 4.45
N GLY A 220 -0.92 -6.77 5.50
CA GLY A 220 -1.76 -6.90 6.68
C GLY A 220 -1.14 -6.22 7.89
N ALA A 221 -1.95 -5.47 8.62
CA ALA A 221 -1.64 -4.99 9.95
C ALA A 221 -2.81 -5.31 10.89
N VAL A 222 -2.52 -5.60 12.16
CA VAL A 222 -3.57 -5.76 13.17
C VAL A 222 -3.86 -4.43 13.85
N VAL A 223 -5.13 -4.10 13.98
CA VAL A 223 -5.62 -2.92 14.71
C VAL A 223 -6.53 -3.38 15.83
N PHE A 224 -6.07 -3.21 17.07
CA PHE A 224 -6.88 -3.37 18.27
C PHE A 224 -7.75 -2.14 18.46
N PHE A 225 -9.06 -2.31 18.24
CA PHE A 225 -10.03 -1.23 18.26
C PHE A 225 -10.84 -1.23 19.56
N PRO A 226 -11.03 -0.07 20.23
CA PRO A 226 -11.67 -0.01 21.53
C PRO A 226 -13.20 -0.12 21.43
N TYR A 227 -13.77 -0.99 22.25
CA TYR A 227 -15.20 -1.12 22.47
C TYR A 227 -15.53 -1.16 23.96
N PHE A 228 -16.72 -0.69 24.30
CA PHE A 228 -17.32 -0.92 25.61
C PHE A 228 -18.54 -1.80 25.44
N ILE A 229 -18.53 -2.95 26.12
CA ILE A 229 -19.68 -3.83 26.24
C ILE A 229 -20.43 -3.43 27.50
N ILE A 230 -21.70 -3.06 27.33
CA ILE A 230 -22.53 -2.54 28.40
C ILE A 230 -23.70 -3.50 28.61
N THR A 231 -23.76 -4.09 29.79
CA THR A 231 -24.85 -4.99 30.21
C THR A 231 -25.72 -4.27 31.24
N LEU A 232 -27.03 -4.26 31.01
CA LEU A 232 -27.97 -3.68 31.97
C LEU A 232 -29.32 -4.40 31.95
N SER A 233 -30.02 -4.35 33.09
CA SER A 233 -31.37 -4.89 33.22
C SER A 233 -32.39 -3.77 33.09
N LEU A 234 -33.23 -3.82 32.05
CA LEU A 234 -34.36 -2.90 31.85
C LEU A 234 -35.65 -3.65 32.12
N SER A 235 -36.43 -3.18 33.10
CA SER A 235 -37.71 -3.79 33.47
C SER A 235 -37.61 -5.30 33.74
N GLY A 236 -36.48 -5.74 34.31
CA GLY A 236 -36.20 -7.15 34.62
C GLY A 236 -35.63 -7.99 33.46
N LYS A 237 -35.49 -7.43 32.25
CA LYS A 237 -34.88 -8.11 31.10
C LYS A 237 -33.44 -7.67 30.90
N PRO A 238 -32.48 -8.60 30.71
CA PRO A 238 -31.10 -8.24 30.40
C PRO A 238 -30.99 -7.73 28.96
N TYR A 239 -30.28 -6.62 28.80
CA TYR A 239 -29.90 -6.04 27.51
C TYR A 239 -28.39 -5.87 27.47
N ARG A 240 -27.84 -6.12 26.28
CA ARG A 240 -26.44 -5.88 25.96
C ARG A 240 -26.33 -4.84 24.87
N PHE A 241 -25.43 -3.88 25.07
CA PHE A 241 -25.13 -2.82 24.11
C PHE A 241 -23.63 -2.79 23.86
N VAL A 242 -23.27 -2.37 22.66
CA VAL A 242 -21.88 -2.10 22.29
C VAL A 242 -21.73 -0.63 21.99
N MET A 243 -20.72 -0.02 22.59
CA MET A 243 -20.34 1.35 22.32
C MET A 243 -18.97 1.38 21.66
N ASP A 244 -18.91 2.03 20.49
CA ASP A 244 -17.67 2.30 19.77
C ASP A 244 -16.82 3.29 20.57
N GLY A 245 -15.61 2.90 20.98
CA GLY A 245 -14.73 3.71 21.83
C GLY A 245 -14.11 4.92 21.13
N MET A 246 -14.30 5.09 19.82
CA MET A 246 -13.82 6.24 19.06
C MET A 246 -14.91 7.29 18.83
N THR A 247 -16.13 6.84 18.52
CA THR A 247 -17.26 7.71 18.15
C THR A 247 -18.28 7.87 19.28
N GLY A 248 -18.31 6.92 20.22
CA GLY A 248 -19.34 6.81 21.26
C GLY A 248 -20.70 6.40 20.70
N ARG A 249 -20.77 5.90 19.46
CA ARG A 249 -22.00 5.37 18.88
C ARG A 249 -22.37 4.09 19.61
N VAL A 250 -23.63 4.00 20.03
CA VAL A 250 -24.19 2.82 20.70
C VAL A 250 -25.01 2.01 19.70
N THR A 251 -24.84 0.70 19.74
CA THR A 251 -25.67 -0.28 19.03
C THR A 251 -26.18 -1.31 20.01
N GLN A 252 -27.42 -1.74 19.85
CA GLN A 252 -27.96 -2.86 20.61
C GLN A 252 -27.33 -4.16 20.07
N GLY A 253 -26.80 -4.98 20.99
CA GLY A 253 -26.26 -6.30 20.70
C GLY A 253 -27.36 -7.32 20.40
N ALA A 254 -26.96 -8.49 19.91
CA ALA A 254 -27.89 -9.60 19.66
C ALA A 254 -28.26 -10.25 21.01
N GLY A 255 -29.35 -9.81 21.62
CA GLY A 255 -29.79 -10.33 22.92
C GLY A 255 -31.06 -11.17 22.82
N GLU A 256 -30.96 -12.47 23.15
CA GLU A 256 -31.96 -13.23 23.93
C GLU A 256 -31.46 -14.62 24.40
N SER A 257 -30.40 -15.18 23.79
CA SER A 257 -29.90 -16.53 24.10
C SER A 257 -28.54 -16.52 24.78
N GLY A 258 -28.52 -16.86 26.07
CA GLY A 258 -27.33 -17.31 26.79
C GLY A 258 -26.28 -16.24 27.08
N LEU A 259 -25.89 -16.13 28.34
CA LEU A 259 -24.56 -15.66 28.71
C LEU A 259 -23.56 -16.70 28.17
N GLU A 260 -23.32 -16.73 26.86
CA GLU A 260 -22.12 -17.40 26.37
C GLU A 260 -20.94 -16.66 27.00
N GLU A 261 -20.17 -17.42 27.77
CA GLU A 261 -19.02 -16.96 28.52
C GLU A 261 -18.16 -16.05 27.65
N SER A 262 -17.63 -15.00 28.29
CA SER A 262 -16.65 -14.09 27.68
C SER A 262 -15.69 -14.89 26.79
N PRO A 263 -15.56 -14.56 25.48
CA PRO A 263 -14.74 -15.35 24.57
C PRO A 263 -13.39 -15.61 25.23
N ALA A 264 -13.09 -16.89 25.39
CA ALA A 264 -12.06 -17.39 26.28
C ALA A 264 -10.80 -16.50 26.27
N LYS A 265 -10.35 -16.13 27.48
CA LYS A 265 -8.99 -15.62 27.70
C LYS A 265 -8.03 -16.60 27.02
N GLY A 266 -7.48 -16.17 25.90
CA GLY A 266 -6.59 -16.98 25.08
C GLY A 266 -5.40 -16.14 24.67
N GLU A 267 -4.25 -16.78 24.52
CA GLU A 267 -3.11 -16.13 23.89
C GLU A 267 -3.39 -15.97 22.39
N SER A 268 -2.90 -14.86 21.82
CA SER A 268 -2.96 -14.71 20.36
C SER A 268 -2.14 -15.82 19.72
N GLN A 269 -2.69 -16.43 18.66
CA GLN A 269 -2.01 -17.52 17.96
C GLN A 269 -0.83 -17.04 17.09
N MET A 270 -0.47 -15.76 17.18
CA MET A 270 0.52 -15.10 16.32
C MET A 270 1.34 -14.09 17.12
N SER A 271 2.59 -13.93 16.72
CA SER A 271 3.46 -12.84 17.16
C SER A 271 3.30 -11.63 16.25
N PHE A 272 3.35 -10.43 16.82
CA PHE A 272 3.25 -9.18 16.08
C PHE A 272 4.56 -8.42 16.09
N GLY A 273 4.86 -7.82 14.94
CA GLY A 273 6.01 -6.96 14.79
C GLY A 273 5.78 -5.60 15.43
N ARG A 274 6.87 -4.99 15.89
CA ARG A 274 6.87 -3.57 16.28
C ARG A 274 7.54 -2.75 15.21
N LEU A 275 6.83 -1.71 14.77
CA LEU A 275 7.42 -0.65 13.96
C LEU A 275 8.46 0.09 14.80
N ALA A 276 9.62 0.38 14.21
CA ALA A 276 10.68 1.14 14.85
C ALA A 276 10.95 2.44 14.09
N VAL A 277 11.27 3.50 14.84
CA VAL A 277 11.80 4.75 14.28
C VAL A 277 13.25 4.88 14.74
N VAL A 278 14.16 4.98 13.77
CA VAL A 278 15.60 5.05 14.02
C VAL A 278 16.18 6.31 13.40
N LEU A 279 17.35 6.74 13.87
CA LEU A 279 18.11 7.79 13.19
C LEU A 279 18.48 7.33 11.77
N HIS A 280 18.25 8.19 10.78
CA HIS A 280 18.55 7.87 9.39
C HIS A 280 20.04 8.08 9.10
N ARG A 281 20.85 7.11 9.53
CA ARG A 281 22.31 7.17 9.46
C ARG A 281 22.89 6.06 8.61
N CYS A 282 24.05 6.36 8.02
CA CYS A 282 24.87 5.37 7.37
C CYS A 282 25.33 4.33 8.41
N PRO A 283 25.03 3.02 8.23
CA PRO A 283 25.42 1.98 9.18
C PRO A 283 26.93 1.80 9.32
N GLU A 284 27.72 2.36 8.39
CA GLU A 284 29.15 2.11 8.28
C GLU A 284 30.00 3.22 8.86
N CYS A 285 29.59 4.49 8.68
CA CYS A 285 30.33 5.63 9.21
C CYS A 285 29.52 6.53 10.15
N GLY A 286 28.22 6.24 10.35
CA GLY A 286 27.36 6.95 11.28
C GLY A 286 26.89 8.34 10.85
N VAL A 287 27.29 8.84 9.67
CA VAL A 287 26.82 10.14 9.15
C VAL A 287 25.33 10.07 8.81
N ASP A 288 24.62 11.18 8.98
CA ASP A 288 23.22 11.28 8.58
C ASP A 288 23.10 11.14 7.05
N LEU A 289 22.15 10.30 6.62
CA LEU A 289 21.81 10.14 5.22
C LEU A 289 20.87 11.26 4.76
N PRO A 290 20.82 11.54 3.44
CA PRO A 290 19.93 12.55 2.88
C PRO A 290 18.47 12.37 3.32
N ARG A 291 17.73 13.48 3.43
CA ARG A 291 16.32 13.48 3.90
C ARG A 291 15.33 13.10 2.81
N GLU A 292 15.77 13.10 1.56
CA GLU A 292 14.99 12.74 0.39
C GLU A 292 14.59 11.26 0.47
N GLN A 293 13.29 10.96 0.35
CA GLN A 293 12.81 9.59 0.43
C GLN A 293 13.31 8.74 -0.73
N SER A 294 14.27 7.88 -0.43
CA SER A 294 14.76 6.86 -1.34
C SER A 294 14.94 5.50 -0.66
N TYR A 295 14.70 4.40 -1.37
CA TYR A 295 15.04 3.06 -0.88
C TYR A 295 16.53 2.76 -0.95
N VAL A 296 17.30 3.59 -1.67
CA VAL A 296 18.72 3.40 -1.91
C VAL A 296 19.46 4.74 -1.81
N TYR A 297 20.47 4.78 -0.95
CA TYR A 297 21.32 5.96 -0.75
C TYR A 297 22.77 5.63 -1.05
N ILE A 298 23.52 6.63 -1.49
CA ILE A 298 24.97 6.58 -1.51
C ILE A 298 25.47 7.55 -0.43
N CYS A 299 26.22 7.03 0.53
CA CYS A 299 26.73 7.84 1.63
C CYS A 299 27.79 8.83 1.11
N HIS A 300 27.59 10.13 1.28
CA HIS A 300 28.55 11.14 0.82
C HIS A 300 29.92 11.06 1.54
N ASN A 301 29.97 10.45 2.73
CA ASN A 301 31.19 10.36 3.53
C ASN A 301 32.01 9.12 3.18
N CYS A 302 31.43 7.91 3.34
CA CYS A 302 32.15 6.66 3.10
C CYS A 302 31.91 6.05 1.71
N GLN A 303 31.10 6.70 0.87
CA GLN A 303 30.77 6.28 -0.50
C GLN A 303 30.11 4.90 -0.59
N ARG A 304 29.68 4.32 0.55
CA ARG A 304 28.99 3.04 0.58
C ARG A 304 27.52 3.18 0.20
N LEU A 305 27.09 2.19 -0.58
CA LEU A 305 25.70 1.98 -0.95
C LEU A 305 24.90 1.48 0.26
N ILE A 306 23.85 2.20 0.63
CA ILE A 306 22.95 1.86 1.72
C ILE A 306 21.57 1.58 1.15
N GLN A 307 21.09 0.35 1.35
CA GLN A 307 19.76 -0.10 0.94
C GLN A 307 18.87 -0.22 2.18
N LEU A 308 17.64 0.30 2.10
CA LEU A 308 16.69 0.20 3.20
C LEU A 308 15.96 -1.14 3.23
N GLU A 309 15.69 -1.70 2.05
CA GLU A 309 15.16 -3.07 1.88
C GLU A 309 16.33 -4.03 1.63
N ARG A 310 16.36 -5.16 2.36
CA ARG A 310 17.35 -6.22 2.14
C ARG A 310 16.73 -7.28 1.24
N TYR A 311 17.38 -7.56 0.11
CA TYR A 311 17.01 -8.67 -0.76
C TYR A 311 18.24 -9.52 -1.09
N PRO A 312 18.26 -10.83 -0.78
CA PRO A 312 19.43 -11.68 -1.02
C PRO A 312 19.83 -11.79 -2.49
N GLN A 313 18.87 -11.67 -3.42
CA GLN A 313 19.04 -11.83 -4.86
C GLN A 313 19.47 -10.55 -5.59
N MET A 314 19.51 -9.41 -4.89
CA MET A 314 19.90 -8.14 -5.47
C MET A 314 21.43 -8.01 -5.48
N LEU A 315 22.01 -7.61 -6.62
CA LEU A 315 23.44 -7.28 -6.66
C LEU A 315 23.74 -6.10 -5.73
N GLN A 316 24.83 -6.21 -4.95
CA GLN A 316 25.28 -5.14 -4.02
C GLN A 316 25.90 -3.92 -4.73
N ARG A 317 25.71 -3.79 -6.05
CA ARG A 317 26.29 -2.72 -6.87
C ARG A 317 25.20 -2.02 -7.65
N ILE A 318 25.26 -0.68 -7.70
CA ILE A 318 24.42 0.12 -8.59
C ILE A 318 25.09 0.14 -9.96
N GLY A 319 24.35 -0.29 -10.98
CA GLY A 319 24.75 -0.09 -12.37
C GLY A 319 24.57 1.37 -12.79
N LEU A 320 25.51 1.91 -13.56
CA LEU A 320 25.37 3.20 -14.22
C LEU A 320 25.55 3.00 -15.72
N VAL A 321 24.58 3.43 -16.52
CA VAL A 321 24.70 3.39 -17.98
C VAL A 321 25.83 4.32 -18.40
N VAL A 322 26.80 3.78 -19.13
CA VAL A 322 27.94 4.52 -19.65
C VAL A 322 27.44 5.46 -20.74
N ALA A 323 27.64 6.76 -20.54
CA ALA A 323 27.21 7.80 -21.46
C ALA A 323 28.16 9.01 -21.43
N PRO A 324 28.29 9.77 -22.52
CA PRO A 324 28.98 11.06 -22.51
C PRO A 324 28.33 11.98 -21.47
N ARG A 325 29.13 12.56 -20.56
CA ARG A 325 28.63 13.42 -19.48
C ARG A 325 28.14 14.75 -20.09
N ALA A 326 26.82 14.91 -20.24
CA ALA A 326 26.21 16.20 -20.57
C ALA A 326 25.83 16.96 -19.29
N ALA A 327 26.06 18.28 -19.27
CA ALA A 327 25.93 19.10 -18.06
C ALA A 327 24.51 19.17 -17.47
N ASN A 328 23.47 18.88 -18.26
CA ASN A 328 22.07 18.96 -17.86
C ASN A 328 21.40 17.58 -17.68
N ASP A 329 22.16 16.49 -17.75
CA ASP A 329 21.62 15.15 -17.63
C ASP A 329 21.28 14.82 -16.18
N ARG A 330 20.07 14.26 -15.99
CA ARG A 330 19.63 13.70 -14.73
C ARG A 330 19.57 12.18 -14.83
N ARG A 331 20.05 11.49 -13.80
CA ARG A 331 20.12 10.03 -13.77
C ARG A 331 18.85 9.47 -13.14
N TYR A 332 18.08 8.69 -13.88
CA TYR A 332 16.84 8.06 -13.40
C TYR A 332 17.04 6.57 -13.09
N PRO A 333 16.50 6.06 -11.97
CA PRO A 333 16.69 4.68 -11.55
C PRO A 333 15.67 3.72 -12.17
N PHE A 334 16.13 2.50 -12.47
CA PHE A 334 15.33 1.42 -13.02
C PHE A 334 15.70 0.08 -12.37
N TRP A 335 14.69 -0.73 -12.10
CA TRP A 335 14.83 -2.12 -11.69
C TRP A 335 14.87 -3.00 -12.94
N ALA A 336 15.98 -3.68 -13.18
CA ALA A 336 16.06 -4.76 -14.17
C ALA A 336 15.87 -6.10 -13.47
N ILE A 337 14.84 -6.83 -13.89
CA ILE A 337 14.41 -8.08 -13.27
C ILE A 337 14.54 -9.19 -14.31
N GLU A 338 15.42 -10.16 -14.07
CA GLU A 338 15.53 -11.35 -14.90
C GLU A 338 14.48 -12.36 -14.47
N LEU A 339 13.63 -12.74 -15.42
CA LEU A 339 12.56 -13.68 -15.18
C LEU A 339 12.99 -15.09 -15.52
N GLY A 340 12.51 -16.06 -14.71
CA GLY A 340 12.69 -17.47 -15.01
C GLY A 340 12.04 -17.89 -16.34
N GLU A 341 12.48 -19.04 -16.87
CA GLU A 341 12.23 -19.47 -18.25
C GLU A 341 10.74 -19.42 -18.68
N LYS A 342 9.81 -19.82 -17.80
CA LYS A 342 8.35 -19.79 -18.06
C LYS A 342 7.83 -18.37 -18.32
N ALA A 343 8.19 -17.42 -17.45
CA ALA A 343 7.76 -16.02 -17.56
C ALA A 343 8.51 -15.29 -18.69
N ALA A 344 9.78 -15.66 -18.94
CA ALA A 344 10.57 -15.17 -20.06
C ALA A 344 9.96 -15.55 -21.42
N VAL A 345 9.30 -16.71 -21.57
CA VAL A 345 8.56 -17.04 -22.81
C VAL A 345 7.41 -16.06 -23.06
N VAL A 346 6.67 -15.67 -22.01
CA VAL A 346 5.58 -14.70 -22.11
C VAL A 346 6.13 -13.32 -22.52
N LEU A 347 7.22 -12.87 -21.89
CA LEU A 347 7.91 -11.63 -22.25
C LEU A 347 8.46 -11.64 -23.69
N ARG A 348 9.12 -12.72 -24.12
CA ARG A 348 9.67 -12.80 -25.48
C ARG A 348 8.56 -12.67 -26.53
N LYS A 349 7.40 -13.27 -26.27
CA LYS A 349 6.20 -13.08 -27.08
C LYS A 349 5.68 -11.64 -26.98
N MET A 350 5.61 -11.03 -25.78
CA MET A 350 5.18 -9.65 -25.50
C MET A 350 5.87 -8.61 -26.41
N PHE A 351 7.18 -8.75 -26.61
CA PHE A 351 7.98 -7.81 -27.39
C PHE A 351 8.13 -8.18 -28.87
N GLY A 352 7.30 -9.09 -29.38
CA GLY A 352 7.30 -9.49 -30.80
C GLY A 352 8.53 -10.31 -31.20
N GLY A 353 9.23 -10.93 -30.24
CA GLY A 353 10.46 -11.69 -30.50
C GLY A 353 11.70 -10.85 -30.84
N ILE A 354 11.57 -9.53 -31.02
CA ILE A 354 12.63 -8.67 -31.58
C ILE A 354 13.80 -8.45 -30.59
N TYR A 355 13.56 -8.57 -29.28
CA TYR A 355 14.55 -8.17 -28.27
C TYR A 355 15.11 -9.31 -27.42
N ASN A 356 14.56 -10.53 -27.56
CA ASN A 356 15.01 -11.78 -26.92
C ASN A 356 15.52 -11.65 -25.47
N SER A 357 15.02 -10.68 -24.70
CA SER A 357 15.51 -10.39 -23.36
C SER A 357 14.73 -11.18 -22.34
N GLY A 358 15.44 -11.90 -21.46
CA GLY A 358 14.87 -12.44 -20.22
C GLY A 358 14.59 -11.36 -19.16
N TRP A 359 14.87 -10.09 -19.48
CA TRP A 359 14.82 -8.95 -18.58
C TRP A 359 13.56 -8.13 -18.78
N LEU A 360 12.85 -7.89 -17.68
CA LEU A 360 11.82 -6.87 -17.56
C LEU A 360 12.40 -5.68 -16.79
N VAL A 361 12.36 -4.50 -17.39
CA VAL A 361 12.82 -3.26 -16.77
C VAL A 361 11.64 -2.41 -16.33
N VAL A 362 11.57 -2.11 -15.04
CA VAL A 362 10.52 -1.30 -14.40
C VAL A 362 11.13 -0.01 -13.86
N PRO A 363 10.51 1.16 -14.08
CA PRO A 363 10.95 2.41 -13.46
C PRO A 363 10.97 2.30 -11.94
N ALA A 364 12.07 2.73 -11.31
CA ALA A 364 12.22 2.71 -9.86
C ALA A 364 11.78 4.05 -9.21
N PHE A 365 10.88 4.76 -9.88
CA PHE A 365 10.33 6.04 -9.45
C PHE A 365 8.83 6.12 -9.76
N LYS A 366 8.09 6.87 -8.93
CA LYS A 366 6.62 6.97 -9.01
C LYS A 366 6.21 7.72 -10.27
N MET A 367 5.31 7.13 -11.06
CA MET A 367 4.71 7.76 -12.24
C MET A 367 3.20 7.87 -12.04
N ALA A 368 2.60 9.01 -12.40
CA ALA A 368 1.17 9.27 -12.19
C ALA A 368 0.24 8.41 -13.08
N ASN A 369 0.76 7.88 -14.19
CA ASN A 369 -0.02 7.15 -15.19
C ASN A 369 0.57 5.76 -15.44
N PHE A 370 -0.20 4.72 -15.11
CA PHE A 370 0.18 3.32 -15.36
C PHE A 370 0.44 3.05 -16.85
N GLU A 371 -0.31 3.65 -17.78
CA GLU A 371 -0.09 3.46 -19.21
C GLU A 371 1.26 4.03 -19.66
N GLY A 372 1.63 5.19 -19.12
CA GLY A 372 2.94 5.80 -19.35
C GLY A 372 4.06 4.93 -18.79
N MET A 373 3.90 4.42 -17.58
CA MET A 373 4.84 3.49 -16.94
C MET A 373 4.99 2.20 -17.74
N PHE A 374 3.88 1.58 -18.17
CA PHE A 374 3.88 0.37 -18.99
C PHE A 374 4.63 0.57 -20.32
N LYS A 375 4.36 1.68 -21.03
CA LYS A 375 5.06 2.01 -22.27
C LYS A 375 6.56 2.24 -22.04
N LEU A 376 6.92 2.93 -20.96
CA LEU A 376 8.32 3.16 -20.58
C LEU A 376 9.02 1.83 -20.25
N ALA A 377 8.41 0.99 -19.42
CA ALA A 377 8.91 -0.33 -19.07
C ALA A 377 9.13 -1.20 -20.32
N LYS A 378 8.19 -1.19 -21.27
CA LYS A 378 8.32 -1.90 -22.55
C LYS A 378 9.52 -1.42 -23.39
N ARG A 379 9.68 -0.10 -23.55
CA ARG A 379 10.81 0.49 -24.29
C ARG A 379 12.14 0.21 -23.60
N MET A 380 12.19 0.34 -22.27
CA MET A 380 13.38 0.08 -21.47
C MET A 380 13.79 -1.39 -21.48
N SER A 381 12.84 -2.31 -21.34
CA SER A 381 13.09 -3.77 -21.41
C SER A 381 13.70 -4.16 -22.76
N SER A 382 13.24 -3.52 -23.83
CA SER A 382 13.76 -3.68 -25.18
C SER A 382 15.17 -3.09 -25.36
N ALA A 383 15.46 -1.95 -24.73
CA ALA A 383 16.74 -1.26 -24.84
C ALA A 383 17.83 -1.90 -23.96
N TYR A 384 17.47 -2.47 -22.81
CA TYR A 384 18.38 -2.94 -21.76
C TYR A 384 19.53 -3.85 -22.24
N PRO A 385 19.31 -4.87 -23.10
CA PRO A 385 20.40 -5.71 -23.59
C PRO A 385 21.45 -4.96 -24.44
N LYS A 386 21.12 -3.76 -24.92
CA LYS A 386 22.00 -2.92 -25.74
C LYS A 386 22.75 -1.87 -24.90
N LEU A 387 22.42 -1.75 -23.61
CA LEU A 387 23.04 -0.76 -22.73
C LEU A 387 24.35 -1.29 -22.19
N GLU A 388 25.38 -0.46 -22.26
CA GLU A 388 26.64 -0.70 -21.54
C GLU A 388 26.49 -0.16 -20.12
N ILE A 389 26.53 -1.06 -19.13
CA ILE A 389 26.33 -0.73 -17.72
C ILE A 389 27.65 -0.92 -16.98
N GLY A 390 28.23 0.19 -16.54
CA GLY A 390 29.38 0.23 -15.64
C GLY A 390 28.96 0.31 -14.18
N GLU A 391 29.93 0.51 -13.28
CA GLU A 391 29.68 0.72 -11.86
C GLU A 391 29.54 2.22 -11.55
N ALA A 392 28.61 2.55 -10.65
CA ALA A 392 28.50 3.91 -10.14
C ALA A 392 29.65 4.21 -9.17
N GLU A 393 30.67 4.93 -9.66
CA GLU A 393 31.84 5.34 -8.85
C GLU A 393 31.70 6.75 -8.25
N ASP A 394 30.68 7.51 -8.64
CA ASP A 394 30.55 8.94 -8.34
C ASP A 394 29.23 9.27 -7.61
N THR A 395 29.31 10.10 -6.57
CA THR A 395 28.18 10.69 -5.82
C THR A 395 27.73 12.06 -6.34
N ASP A 396 28.53 12.74 -7.17
CA ASP A 396 28.28 14.11 -7.66
C ASP A 396 27.22 14.20 -8.78
N GLY A 397 26.58 13.08 -9.12
CA GLY A 397 25.53 13.04 -10.13
C GLY A 397 24.18 13.53 -9.60
N ASN A 398 23.42 14.25 -10.42
CA ASN A 398 21.98 14.49 -10.18
C ASN A 398 21.20 13.15 -10.28
N TYR A 399 21.29 12.30 -9.25
CA TYR A 399 20.54 11.05 -9.16
C TYR A 399 19.11 11.35 -8.70
N HIS A 400 18.14 10.82 -9.44
CA HIS A 400 16.76 10.81 -9.01
C HIS A 400 16.56 9.75 -7.92
N PRO A 401 15.82 10.04 -6.84
CA PRO A 401 15.61 9.06 -5.77
C PRO A 401 14.91 7.79 -6.31
N VAL A 402 15.31 6.64 -5.77
CA VAL A 402 14.58 5.37 -5.89
C VAL A 402 13.34 5.48 -5.01
N SER A 403 12.21 5.91 -5.57
CA SER A 403 10.97 6.12 -4.82
C SER A 403 9.98 4.93 -4.91
N VAL A 404 10.30 3.94 -5.73
CA VAL A 404 9.57 2.67 -5.85
C VAL A 404 10.51 1.57 -5.36
N GLY A 405 10.13 0.93 -4.24
CA GLY A 405 10.88 -0.16 -3.62
C GLY A 405 10.88 -1.42 -4.47
N LEU A 406 11.66 -2.43 -4.08
CA LEU A 406 11.78 -3.64 -4.89
C LEU A 406 10.47 -4.45 -4.87
N HIS A 407 9.81 -4.54 -3.72
CA HIS A 407 8.53 -5.22 -3.57
C HIS A 407 7.46 -4.62 -4.50
N GLU A 408 7.38 -3.28 -4.55
CA GLU A 408 6.47 -2.57 -5.44
C GLU A 408 6.85 -2.81 -6.91
N ALA A 409 8.14 -2.81 -7.24
CA ALA A 409 8.61 -3.09 -8.60
C ALA A 409 8.28 -4.51 -9.07
N LEU A 410 8.37 -5.52 -8.19
CA LEU A 410 7.96 -6.90 -8.47
C LEU A 410 6.44 -7.00 -8.69
N ALA A 411 5.64 -6.31 -7.87
CA ALA A 411 4.20 -6.24 -8.07
C ALA A 411 3.84 -5.57 -9.41
N LEU A 412 4.53 -4.49 -9.76
CA LEU A 412 4.36 -3.84 -11.07
C LEU A 412 4.77 -4.77 -12.22
N ALA A 413 5.84 -5.54 -12.06
CA ALA A 413 6.26 -6.54 -13.03
C ALA A 413 5.18 -7.61 -13.25
N GLU A 414 4.58 -8.13 -12.17
CA GLU A 414 3.47 -9.09 -12.23
C GLU A 414 2.27 -8.51 -12.99
N VAL A 415 1.90 -7.26 -12.69
CA VAL A 415 0.83 -6.54 -13.40
C VAL A 415 1.13 -6.39 -14.89
N ILE A 416 2.37 -6.04 -15.27
CA ILE A 416 2.80 -5.87 -16.66
C ILE A 416 2.67 -7.19 -17.44
N ILE A 417 3.16 -8.30 -16.87
CA ILE A 417 3.09 -9.62 -17.50
C ILE A 417 1.63 -10.07 -17.62
N TYR A 418 0.87 -9.91 -16.55
CA TYR A 418 -0.54 -10.29 -16.50
C TYR A 418 -1.37 -9.54 -17.54
N ARG A 419 -1.17 -8.22 -17.66
CA ARG A 419 -1.80 -7.38 -18.68
C ARG A 419 -1.57 -7.93 -20.09
N GLU A 420 -0.33 -8.25 -20.45
CA GLU A 420 -0.03 -8.75 -21.79
C GLU A 420 -0.63 -10.13 -22.05
N LYS A 421 -0.63 -11.02 -21.04
CA LYS A 421 -1.26 -12.34 -21.14
C LYS A 421 -2.73 -12.21 -21.54
N ILE A 422 -3.45 -11.28 -20.91
CA ILE A 422 -4.89 -11.07 -21.20
C ILE A 422 -5.14 -10.31 -22.50
N SER A 423 -4.25 -9.38 -22.87
CA SER A 423 -4.37 -8.70 -24.16
C SER A 423 -4.26 -9.64 -25.36
N ARG A 424 -3.63 -10.81 -25.19
CA ARG A 424 -3.45 -11.81 -26.26
C ARG A 424 -4.44 -12.97 -26.19
N ASP A 425 -4.81 -13.38 -24.98
CA ASP A 425 -5.80 -14.41 -24.75
C ASP A 425 -6.82 -13.91 -23.72
N HIS A 426 -7.92 -13.35 -24.24
CA HIS A 426 -9.03 -12.84 -23.44
C HIS A 426 -9.74 -13.93 -22.62
N ASN A 427 -9.47 -15.22 -22.91
CA ASN A 427 -10.03 -16.37 -22.23
C ASN A 427 -9.01 -17.09 -21.33
N ALA A 428 -7.78 -16.58 -21.20
CA ALA A 428 -6.69 -17.21 -20.46
C ALA A 428 -7.12 -17.58 -19.03
N LYS A 429 -7.26 -18.87 -18.71
CA LYS A 429 -7.61 -19.30 -17.34
C LYS A 429 -6.39 -19.14 -16.42
N GLY A 430 -6.57 -18.51 -15.26
CA GLY A 430 -5.52 -18.36 -14.22
C GLY A 430 -5.38 -16.92 -13.71
N GLY A 431 -5.04 -16.77 -12.42
CA GLY A 431 -4.70 -15.49 -11.79
C GLY A 431 -3.31 -15.00 -12.19
N HIS A 432 -2.87 -13.89 -11.60
CA HIS A 432 -1.47 -13.47 -11.69
C HIS A 432 -0.54 -14.54 -11.10
N GLU A 433 0.58 -14.79 -11.78
CA GLU A 433 1.62 -15.70 -11.29
C GLU A 433 2.65 -14.86 -10.53
N VAL A 434 2.96 -15.28 -9.31
CA VAL A 434 4.02 -14.65 -8.52
C VAL A 434 5.34 -14.79 -9.27
N ILE A 435 6.01 -13.67 -9.52
CA ILE A 435 7.30 -13.70 -10.20
C ILE A 435 8.37 -14.14 -9.20
N ALA A 436 9.08 -15.21 -9.53
CA ALA A 436 10.33 -15.57 -8.89
C ALA A 436 11.50 -15.09 -9.77
N PRO A 437 12.11 -13.93 -9.46
CA PRO A 437 13.22 -13.42 -10.25
C PRO A 437 14.49 -14.25 -10.04
N GLU A 438 15.27 -14.45 -11.10
CA GLU A 438 16.57 -15.13 -11.03
C GLU A 438 17.67 -14.15 -10.59
N ARG A 439 17.63 -12.92 -11.12
CA ARG A 439 18.54 -11.82 -10.79
C ARG A 439 17.81 -10.49 -10.81
N ILE A 440 18.26 -9.57 -9.95
CA ILE A 440 17.70 -8.23 -9.84
C ILE A 440 18.83 -7.21 -9.76
N ASN A 441 18.78 -6.22 -10.65
CA ASN A 441 19.76 -5.14 -10.71
C ASN A 441 19.06 -3.79 -10.61
N LEU A 442 19.62 -2.89 -9.80
CA LEU A 442 19.29 -1.47 -9.88
C LEU A 442 20.30 -0.79 -10.78
N PHE A 443 19.83 -0.04 -11.77
CA PHE A 443 20.71 0.78 -12.59
C PHE A 443 20.15 2.18 -12.82
N TYR A 444 21.04 3.12 -13.10
CA TYR A 444 20.69 4.49 -13.45
C TYR A 444 21.00 4.78 -14.91
N MET A 445 20.07 5.46 -15.57
CA MET A 445 20.22 5.90 -16.94
C MET A 445 20.09 7.43 -17.05
N PRO A 446 20.95 8.12 -17.81
CA PRO A 446 20.87 9.55 -17.99
C PRO A 446 19.76 9.95 -18.96
N PHE A 447 18.98 10.95 -18.55
CA PHE A 447 17.95 11.61 -19.35
C PHE A 447 18.17 13.12 -19.31
N HIS A 448 17.94 13.79 -20.43
CA HIS A 448 17.88 15.24 -20.49
C HIS A 448 16.47 15.73 -20.79
N ALA A 449 16.19 16.94 -20.33
CA ALA A 449 14.92 17.60 -20.49
C ALA A 449 14.80 18.20 -21.90
N GLU A 450 13.86 17.71 -22.71
CA GLU A 450 13.54 18.26 -24.03
C GLU A 450 12.03 18.58 -24.10
N ASN A 451 11.67 19.87 -24.16
CA ASN A 451 10.28 20.35 -24.19
C ASN A 451 9.40 19.81 -23.04
N TYR A 452 8.45 18.92 -23.30
CA TYR A 452 7.59 18.28 -22.28
C TYR A 452 8.05 16.88 -21.87
N PHE A 453 9.13 16.38 -22.49
CA PHE A 453 9.63 15.03 -22.31
C PHE A 453 11.03 15.03 -21.68
N LEU A 454 11.35 13.89 -21.07
CA LEU A 454 12.69 13.47 -20.76
C LEU A 454 13.10 12.47 -21.83
N VAL A 455 14.23 12.73 -22.48
CA VAL A 455 14.76 11.92 -23.57
C VAL A 455 16.04 11.27 -23.10
N ASP A 456 16.17 9.98 -23.37
CA ASP A 456 17.35 9.23 -22.98
C ASP A 456 18.58 9.72 -23.76
N SER A 457 19.68 9.97 -23.06
CA SER A 457 20.87 10.58 -23.64
C SER A 457 21.74 9.60 -24.42
N VAL A 458 21.42 8.30 -24.42
CA VAL A 458 22.26 7.23 -24.98
C VAL A 458 21.76 6.77 -26.34
N MET A 459 20.52 6.30 -26.37
CA MET A 459 19.82 5.75 -27.52
C MET A 459 18.93 6.77 -28.22
N LYS A 460 18.54 7.86 -27.54
CA LYS A 460 17.55 8.86 -28.00
C LYS A 460 16.23 8.25 -28.49
N ALA A 461 15.89 7.08 -27.96
CA ALA A 461 14.76 6.26 -28.38
C ALA A 461 13.72 6.07 -27.26
N VAL A 462 14.11 6.35 -26.01
CA VAL A 462 13.25 6.24 -24.85
C VAL A 462 12.89 7.63 -24.36
N THR A 463 11.59 7.89 -24.27
CA THR A 463 11.04 9.15 -23.77
C THR A 463 9.92 8.92 -22.78
N PHE A 464 9.81 9.81 -21.79
CA PHE A 464 8.66 9.89 -20.88
C PHE A 464 8.38 11.34 -20.44
N GLU A 465 7.17 11.62 -19.95
CA GLU A 465 6.73 12.99 -19.62
C GLU A 465 7.46 13.56 -18.40
N LYS A 466 7.83 14.86 -18.44
CA LYS A 466 8.52 15.54 -17.33
C LYS A 466 7.76 15.48 -15.99
N ARG A 467 6.42 15.51 -16.02
CA ARG A 467 5.57 15.40 -14.82
C ARG A 467 5.55 14.00 -14.20
N ALA A 468 6.03 12.98 -14.91
CA ALA A 468 6.10 11.62 -14.39
C ALA A 468 7.31 11.38 -13.47
N GLY A 469 8.21 12.37 -13.32
CA GLY A 469 9.37 12.33 -12.43
C GLY A 469 9.24 13.18 -11.16
N GLY A 470 8.02 13.43 -10.68
CA GLY A 470 7.78 14.08 -9.39
C GLY A 470 8.42 15.47 -9.24
N PHE A 471 7.93 16.45 -10.00
CA PHE A 471 8.13 17.87 -9.66
C PHE A 471 6.79 18.61 -9.76
N SER A 472 6.33 19.09 -8.60
CA SER A 472 5.76 20.43 -8.45
C SER A 472 6.85 21.35 -7.94
#